data_AF-A0AAD0YZB8-F1
#
_entry.id   AF-A0AAD0YZB8-F1
#
_cell.length_a   1.000
_cell.length_b   1.000
_cell.length_c   1.000
_cell.angle_alpha   90.00
_cell.angle_beta   90.00
_cell.angle_gamma   90.00
#
_symmetry.space_group_name_H-M   'P 1'
#
loop_
_entity.id
_entity.type
_entity.pdbx_description
1 polymer ?
#
loop_
_entity_poly.entity_id
_entity_poly.type
_entity_poly.pdbx_seq_one_letter_code
_entity_poly.pdbx_strand_id
1 'polypeptide(L)'
;MDRVKNEGVGNTPETQNQAAAQDIEQMKAGNSKKMEEKRAENDEKDKKEEGLLLAIDGAKIKFNAHLGTFKVLNDVPTTQDKLTGTVVEKQVPNFIFDDGFILTQPAEWQNFGTVKVQDSKVLLKQSFLPGVGAIPGTPPETGKVEFVNSGQVNIPDSIDTKGAPVPPAPVQVSIGRVSRGNPYVGKNATSVTGLPDSVPLNKTYELKVTVTGAGSVNLSIINSSPDNGNASITPSTITATTKVTIKGTAMTKPGHGGQLKIEAKVGNARKATSQGFSVCCHPINYTDTYVGEVNTSTRLGVIVQDGWSSDNGVFADLKEIEIKEVVDYVGRNDNPPFPARGGSADNSGYLAGDQLTQDTHSMARANITLGRAGISEANQLCIYKCKCCGAVDIVHPNSGFKRIHEVYNKGTASAPQWKHRTRKIGAAVTIGGYITGAGNANVTSQDHNLP
;
A
#
# COMPACT_ATOMS: atom_id res chain seq x y z
N MET A 1 -59.77 -9.50 -44.69
CA MET A 1 -60.22 -10.73 -44.00
C MET A 1 -59.65 -10.69 -42.60
N ASP A 2 -60.56 -10.77 -41.64
CA ASP A 2 -60.43 -11.19 -40.25
C ASP A 2 -59.57 -10.43 -39.21
N ARG A 3 -60.32 -9.67 -38.39
CA ARG A 3 -60.51 -9.80 -36.93
C ARG A 3 -59.39 -9.34 -35.95
N VAL A 4 -59.52 -8.08 -35.52
CA VAL A 4 -59.87 -7.59 -34.16
C VAL A 4 -59.33 -8.32 -32.90
N LYS A 5 -58.55 -7.56 -32.09
CA LYS A 5 -58.53 -7.28 -30.61
C LYS A 5 -58.96 -8.39 -29.62
N ASN A 6 -58.42 -8.58 -28.39
CA ASN A 6 -57.99 -7.62 -27.36
C ASN A 6 -57.25 -8.36 -26.20
N GLU A 7 -56.31 -7.66 -25.56
CA GLU A 7 -55.85 -7.63 -24.14
C GLU A 7 -55.93 -8.85 -23.18
N GLY A 8 -54.83 -9.06 -22.40
CA GLY A 8 -54.94 -9.31 -20.95
C GLY A 8 -53.95 -10.27 -20.26
N VAL A 9 -52.97 -9.70 -19.54
CA VAL A 9 -52.43 -10.08 -18.20
C VAL A 9 -51.77 -11.46 -17.94
N GLY A 10 -50.49 -11.39 -17.53
CA GLY A 10 -49.93 -12.11 -16.36
C GLY A 10 -49.52 -13.58 -16.50
N ASN A 11 -48.22 -13.87 -16.41
CA ASN A 11 -47.75 -15.06 -15.69
C ASN A 11 -46.29 -14.94 -15.20
N THR A 12 -46.15 -15.14 -13.90
CA THR A 12 -44.97 -15.17 -13.05
C THR A 12 -44.04 -16.35 -13.35
N PRO A 13 -42.70 -16.25 -13.20
CA PRO A 13 -41.82 -17.41 -13.21
C PRO A 13 -41.66 -17.96 -11.78
N GLU A 14 -42.47 -18.96 -11.40
CA GLU A 14 -42.28 -19.71 -10.15
C GLU A 14 -42.14 -21.20 -10.45
N THR A 15 -40.91 -21.68 -10.73
CA THR A 15 -40.61 -23.13 -10.55
C THR A 15 -39.12 -23.51 -10.51
N GLN A 16 -38.18 -22.59 -10.22
CA GLN A 16 -36.75 -22.97 -10.11
C GLN A 16 -36.10 -22.69 -8.74
N ASN A 17 -36.78 -22.04 -7.78
CA ASN A 17 -36.16 -21.67 -6.49
C ASN A 17 -36.58 -22.52 -5.27
N GLN A 18 -37.54 -23.44 -5.39
CA GLN A 18 -37.99 -24.22 -4.22
C GLN A 18 -37.08 -25.43 -3.90
N ALA A 19 -36.47 -26.07 -4.91
CA ALA A 19 -35.58 -27.23 -4.69
C ALA A 19 -34.27 -26.84 -3.97
N ALA A 20 -33.65 -25.70 -4.34
CA ALA A 20 -32.41 -25.23 -3.73
C ALA A 20 -32.59 -24.75 -2.27
N ALA A 21 -33.77 -24.24 -1.93
CA ALA A 21 -34.10 -23.84 -0.54
C ALA A 21 -34.30 -25.06 0.38
N GLN A 22 -34.93 -26.13 -0.13
CA GLN A 22 -35.12 -27.39 0.60
C GLN A 22 -33.79 -28.10 0.89
N ASP A 23 -32.83 -28.08 -0.05
CA ASP A 23 -31.49 -28.65 0.15
C ASP A 23 -30.66 -27.89 1.21
N ILE A 24 -30.82 -26.57 1.30
CA ILE A 24 -30.13 -25.75 2.32
C ILE A 24 -30.71 -25.98 3.72
N GLU A 25 -32.03 -26.13 3.85
CA GLU A 25 -32.66 -26.48 5.13
C GLU A 25 -32.28 -27.90 5.59
N GLN A 26 -32.25 -28.87 4.69
CA GLN A 26 -31.79 -30.23 5.02
C GLN A 26 -30.32 -30.27 5.42
N MET A 27 -29.45 -29.49 4.75
CA MET A 27 -28.05 -29.36 5.16
C MET A 27 -27.89 -28.68 6.53
N LYS A 28 -28.68 -27.64 6.83
CA LYS A 28 -28.67 -26.98 8.15
C LYS A 28 -29.17 -27.91 9.26
N ALA A 29 -30.25 -28.66 9.02
CA ALA A 29 -30.77 -29.65 9.97
C ALA A 29 -29.77 -30.79 10.21
N GLY A 30 -29.13 -31.29 9.15
CA GLY A 30 -28.09 -32.32 9.26
C GLY A 30 -26.84 -31.85 10.02
N ASN A 31 -26.43 -30.60 9.83
CA ASN A 31 -25.30 -30.00 10.56
C ASN A 31 -25.64 -29.73 12.04
N SER A 32 -26.85 -29.28 12.34
CA SER A 32 -27.32 -29.07 13.72
C SER A 32 -27.30 -30.38 14.51
N LYS A 33 -27.81 -31.46 13.91
CA LYS A 33 -27.86 -32.78 14.54
C LYS A 33 -26.45 -33.34 14.83
N LYS A 34 -25.52 -33.19 13.88
CA LYS A 34 -24.10 -33.56 14.09
C LYS A 34 -23.42 -32.74 15.19
N MET A 35 -23.81 -31.48 15.37
CA MET A 35 -23.26 -30.64 16.43
C MET A 35 -23.82 -30.99 17.81
N GLU A 36 -25.08 -31.38 17.91
CA GLU A 36 -25.67 -31.91 19.16
C GLU A 36 -25.03 -33.23 19.57
N GLU A 37 -24.81 -34.15 18.62
CA GLU A 37 -24.09 -35.40 18.87
C GLU A 37 -22.67 -35.16 19.39
N LYS A 38 -21.93 -34.19 18.81
CA LYS A 38 -20.60 -33.79 19.30
C LYS A 38 -20.62 -33.15 20.68
N ARG A 39 -21.65 -32.35 21.00
CA ARG A 39 -21.81 -31.76 22.34
C ARG A 39 -22.06 -32.85 23.37
N ALA A 40 -22.93 -33.81 23.07
CA ALA A 40 -23.18 -34.95 23.95
C ALA A 40 -21.93 -35.82 24.13
N GLU A 41 -21.16 -36.07 23.06
CA GLU A 41 -19.89 -36.81 23.15
C GLU A 41 -18.85 -36.07 23.99
N ASN A 42 -18.78 -34.73 23.87
CA ASN A 42 -17.91 -33.91 24.71
C ASN A 42 -18.38 -33.89 26.16
N ASP A 43 -19.68 -33.76 26.43
CA ASP A 43 -20.23 -33.80 27.79
C ASP A 43 -19.96 -35.16 28.48
N GLU A 44 -20.00 -36.27 27.74
CA GLU A 44 -19.59 -37.59 28.26
C GLU A 44 -18.08 -37.68 28.51
N LYS A 45 -17.24 -37.12 27.63
CA LYS A 45 -15.80 -37.05 27.84
C LYS A 45 -15.44 -36.18 29.04
N ASP A 46 -16.07 -35.03 29.18
CA ASP A 46 -15.84 -34.09 30.28
C ASP A 46 -16.24 -34.73 31.63
N LYS A 47 -17.36 -35.45 31.69
CA LYS A 47 -17.74 -36.23 32.89
C LYS A 47 -16.72 -37.33 33.23
N LYS A 48 -16.17 -37.99 32.21
CA LYS A 48 -15.15 -39.02 32.39
C LYS A 48 -13.82 -38.42 32.86
N GLU A 49 -13.44 -37.27 32.34
CA GLU A 49 -12.25 -36.51 32.78
C GLU A 49 -12.44 -35.96 34.20
N GLU A 50 -13.62 -35.46 34.54
CA GLU A 50 -13.92 -34.95 35.88
C GLU A 50 -13.91 -36.06 36.94
N GLY A 51 -14.37 -37.27 36.59
CA GLY A 51 -14.28 -38.46 37.45
C GLY A 51 -12.84 -38.90 37.76
N LEU A 52 -11.89 -38.54 36.90
CA LEU A 52 -10.46 -38.84 37.04
C LEU A 52 -9.67 -37.77 37.82
N LEU A 53 -10.33 -36.69 38.28
CA LEU A 53 -9.67 -35.70 39.14
C LEU A 53 -9.26 -36.34 40.47
N LEU A 54 -8.04 -36.07 40.95
CA LEU A 54 -7.56 -36.51 42.26
C LEU A 54 -8.42 -35.89 43.37
N ALA A 55 -8.93 -36.72 44.28
CA ALA A 55 -9.57 -36.24 45.49
C ALA A 55 -8.49 -35.69 46.45
N ILE A 56 -8.63 -34.46 46.90
CA ILE A 56 -7.67 -33.78 47.78
C ILE A 56 -8.33 -33.38 49.11
N ASP A 57 -7.52 -33.00 50.08
CA ASP A 57 -7.98 -32.51 51.38
C ASP A 57 -9.04 -31.40 51.23
N GLY A 58 -10.11 -31.50 52.02
CA GLY A 58 -11.25 -30.60 51.94
C GLY A 58 -12.28 -30.91 50.85
N ALA A 59 -12.11 -32.00 50.09
CA ALA A 59 -13.14 -32.48 49.15
C ALA A 59 -14.47 -32.76 49.85
N LYS A 60 -15.59 -32.41 49.20
CA LYS A 60 -16.92 -32.67 49.73
C LYS A 60 -17.33 -34.11 49.48
N ILE A 61 -17.87 -34.75 50.51
CA ILE A 61 -18.31 -36.15 50.49
C ILE A 61 -19.78 -36.27 50.89
N LYS A 62 -20.37 -37.42 50.57
CA LYS A 62 -21.69 -37.81 51.04
C LYS A 62 -21.71 -39.28 51.46
N PHE A 63 -22.56 -39.62 52.42
CA PHE A 63 -22.95 -40.99 52.77
C PHE A 63 -24.47 -41.02 52.89
N ASN A 64 -25.16 -41.68 51.96
CA ASN A 64 -26.61 -41.53 51.79
C ASN A 64 -27.01 -40.04 51.72
N ALA A 65 -27.77 -39.55 52.71
CA ALA A 65 -28.18 -38.14 52.83
C ALA A 65 -27.20 -37.26 53.63
N HIS A 66 -26.23 -37.86 54.33
CA HIS A 66 -25.27 -37.16 55.18
C HIS A 66 -24.17 -36.52 54.32
N LEU A 67 -24.02 -35.20 54.40
CA LEU A 67 -22.94 -34.47 53.74
C LEU A 67 -21.77 -34.27 54.69
N GLY A 68 -20.57 -34.20 54.14
CA GLY A 68 -19.37 -33.99 54.93
C GLY A 68 -18.18 -33.51 54.14
N THR A 69 -17.04 -33.48 54.82
CA THR A 69 -15.75 -33.05 54.29
C THR A 69 -14.73 -34.16 54.53
N PHE A 70 -14.01 -34.51 53.45
CA PHE A 70 -12.90 -35.44 53.49
C PHE A 70 -11.64 -34.75 53.98
N LYS A 71 -10.92 -35.43 54.89
CA LYS A 71 -9.68 -34.93 55.48
C LYS A 71 -8.55 -35.93 55.26
N VAL A 72 -7.44 -35.44 54.70
CA VAL A 72 -6.21 -36.22 54.53
C VAL A 72 -5.35 -36.00 55.76
N LEU A 73 -4.97 -37.08 56.44
CA LEU A 73 -4.25 -37.00 57.71
C LEU A 73 -2.79 -37.43 57.59
N ASN A 74 -2.43 -38.14 56.53
CA ASN A 74 -1.04 -38.49 56.26
C ASN A 74 -0.28 -37.34 55.58
N ASP A 75 1.01 -37.25 55.86
CA ASP A 75 1.90 -36.26 55.27
C ASP A 75 2.35 -36.69 53.85
N VAL A 76 1.46 -36.43 52.90
CA VAL A 76 1.59 -36.78 51.49
C VAL A 76 1.77 -35.53 50.63
N PRO A 77 2.41 -35.63 49.45
CA PRO A 77 2.47 -34.54 48.48
C PRO A 77 1.14 -33.83 48.24
N THR A 78 1.24 -32.55 47.88
CA THR A 78 0.08 -31.70 47.63
C THR A 78 -0.28 -31.62 46.15
N THR A 79 -1.58 -31.58 45.84
CA THR A 79 -2.11 -31.17 44.54
C THR A 79 -2.92 -29.89 44.76
N GLN A 80 -2.58 -28.82 44.03
CA GLN A 80 -3.16 -27.48 44.22
C GLN A 80 -3.10 -27.02 45.69
N ASP A 81 -1.91 -27.10 46.28
CA ASP A 81 -1.60 -26.68 47.67
C ASP A 81 -2.40 -27.38 48.79
N LYS A 82 -3.07 -28.51 48.48
CA LYS A 82 -3.75 -29.36 49.46
C LYS A 82 -3.27 -30.81 49.36
N LEU A 83 -3.25 -31.52 50.48
CA LEU A 83 -2.76 -32.90 50.55
C LEU A 83 -3.58 -33.82 49.62
N THR A 84 -2.89 -34.68 48.86
CA THR A 84 -3.55 -35.63 47.94
C THR A 84 -4.16 -36.82 48.70
N GLY A 85 -5.44 -37.11 48.51
CA GLY A 85 -6.09 -38.27 49.10
C GLY A 85 -5.55 -39.59 48.54
N THR A 86 -5.34 -40.57 49.40
CA THR A 86 -4.88 -41.91 49.02
C THR A 86 -5.71 -43.00 49.70
N VAL A 87 -5.59 -44.24 49.24
CA VAL A 87 -6.36 -45.39 49.77
C VAL A 87 -6.10 -45.70 51.25
N VAL A 88 -5.07 -45.11 51.88
CA VAL A 88 -4.82 -45.26 53.32
C VAL A 88 -5.75 -44.38 54.17
N GLU A 89 -6.37 -43.35 53.58
CA GLU A 89 -7.35 -42.47 54.24
C GLU A 89 -8.70 -43.17 54.39
N LYS A 90 -8.80 -44.09 55.35
CA LYS A 90 -10.02 -44.88 55.63
C LYS A 90 -10.39 -44.96 57.11
N GLN A 91 -9.77 -44.13 57.95
CA GLN A 91 -10.07 -44.07 59.38
C GLN A 91 -11.24 -43.12 59.65
N VAL A 92 -11.93 -43.30 60.76
CA VAL A 92 -13.06 -42.43 61.17
C VAL A 92 -12.70 -40.93 61.10
N PRO A 93 -11.52 -40.47 61.55
CA PRO A 93 -11.16 -39.06 61.50
C PRO A 93 -10.94 -38.48 60.08
N ASN A 94 -10.91 -39.32 59.05
CA ASN A 94 -10.83 -38.87 57.65
C ASN A 94 -12.16 -38.32 57.12
N PHE A 95 -13.27 -38.55 57.83
CA PHE A 95 -14.62 -38.20 57.39
C PHE A 95 -15.29 -37.34 58.46
N ILE A 96 -15.55 -36.07 58.12
CA ILE A 96 -16.22 -35.12 59.01
C ILE A 96 -17.60 -34.85 58.41
N PHE A 97 -18.65 -35.48 58.95
CA PHE A 97 -20.02 -35.24 58.51
C PHE A 97 -20.65 -34.07 59.28
N ASP A 98 -21.37 -33.22 58.55
CA ASP A 98 -21.86 -31.93 59.04
C ASP A 98 -22.97 -32.07 60.09
N ASP A 99 -23.66 -33.22 60.12
CA ASP A 99 -24.77 -33.54 61.01
C ASP A 99 -24.39 -34.47 62.19
N GLY A 100 -23.09 -34.75 62.34
CA GLY A 100 -22.59 -35.64 63.39
C GLY A 100 -22.73 -37.13 63.10
N PHE A 101 -23.05 -37.52 61.87
CA PHE A 101 -22.94 -38.92 61.43
C PHE A 101 -21.49 -39.43 61.58
N ILE A 102 -21.33 -40.65 62.08
CA ILE A 102 -20.02 -41.28 62.28
C ILE A 102 -19.94 -42.53 61.43
N LEU A 103 -18.94 -42.60 60.54
CA LEU A 103 -18.61 -43.83 59.84
C LEU A 103 -17.91 -44.79 60.81
N THR A 104 -18.55 -45.90 61.14
CA THR A 104 -18.08 -46.84 62.20
C THR A 104 -17.34 -48.04 61.64
N GLN A 105 -17.73 -48.52 60.46
CA GLN A 105 -17.15 -49.71 59.83
C GLN A 105 -16.80 -49.42 58.37
N PRO A 106 -15.67 -48.74 58.11
CA PRO A 106 -15.16 -48.55 56.75
C PRO A 106 -14.63 -49.87 56.17
N ALA A 107 -14.94 -50.14 54.90
CA ALA A 107 -14.40 -51.27 54.15
C ALA A 107 -13.10 -50.86 53.39
N GLU A 108 -12.92 -51.33 52.16
CA GLU A 108 -11.84 -50.91 51.27
C GLU A 108 -12.34 -49.94 50.19
N TRP A 109 -11.47 -48.98 49.83
CA TRP A 109 -11.74 -48.06 48.74
C TRP A 109 -11.93 -48.80 47.41
N GLN A 110 -12.85 -48.32 46.59
CA GLN A 110 -13.08 -48.78 45.22
C GLN A 110 -12.93 -47.62 44.24
N ASN A 111 -12.70 -47.94 42.96
CA ASN A 111 -12.53 -46.96 41.87
C ASN A 111 -11.43 -45.90 42.14
N PHE A 112 -10.33 -46.31 42.78
CA PHE A 112 -9.14 -45.48 43.00
C PHE A 112 -8.21 -45.46 41.78
N GLY A 113 -7.31 -44.47 41.74
CA GLY A 113 -6.35 -44.29 40.65
C GLY A 113 -5.22 -45.32 40.67
N THR A 114 -4.57 -45.47 39.52
CA THR A 114 -3.37 -46.33 39.37
C THR A 114 -2.07 -45.61 39.74
N VAL A 115 -2.08 -44.28 39.76
CA VAL A 115 -0.96 -43.44 40.20
C VAL A 115 -0.71 -43.65 41.70
N LYS A 116 0.57 -43.73 42.07
CA LYS A 116 1.00 -43.83 43.46
C LYS A 116 1.62 -42.53 43.93
N VAL A 117 1.32 -42.16 45.16
CA VAL A 117 1.97 -41.09 45.91
C VAL A 117 2.48 -41.73 47.20
N GLN A 118 3.80 -41.67 47.42
CA GLN A 118 4.48 -42.37 48.52
C GLN A 118 4.03 -43.84 48.64
N ASP A 119 4.12 -44.57 47.52
CA ASP A 119 3.71 -45.98 47.36
C ASP A 119 2.23 -46.33 47.55
N SER A 120 1.38 -45.38 47.94
CA SER A 120 -0.07 -45.54 48.10
C SER A 120 -0.85 -45.06 46.88
N LYS A 121 -1.87 -45.81 46.45
CA LYS A 121 -2.72 -45.43 45.32
C LYS A 121 -3.57 -44.21 45.66
N VAL A 122 -3.69 -43.28 44.72
CA VAL A 122 -4.46 -42.04 44.89
C VAL A 122 -5.97 -42.26 44.79
N LEU A 123 -6.75 -41.45 45.49
CA LEU A 123 -8.20 -41.39 45.35
C LEU A 123 -8.59 -40.42 44.22
N LEU A 124 -9.68 -40.73 43.54
CA LEU A 124 -10.25 -39.94 42.46
C LEU A 124 -11.65 -39.45 42.87
N LYS A 125 -12.22 -38.47 42.16
CA LYS A 125 -13.60 -38.04 42.36
C LYS A 125 -14.59 -39.20 42.26
N GLN A 126 -14.32 -40.18 41.39
CA GLN A 126 -15.16 -41.37 41.24
C GLN A 126 -14.91 -42.46 42.30
N SER A 127 -13.92 -42.30 43.19
CA SER A 127 -13.64 -43.27 44.24
C SER A 127 -14.76 -43.27 45.28
N PHE A 128 -15.03 -44.44 45.85
CA PHE A 128 -16.01 -44.57 46.93
C PHE A 128 -15.57 -45.61 47.96
N LEU A 129 -16.02 -45.43 49.20
CA LEU A 129 -15.71 -46.30 50.33
C LEU A 129 -17.01 -46.87 50.92
N PRO A 130 -17.33 -48.15 50.70
CA PRO A 130 -18.44 -48.81 51.38
C PRO A 130 -18.25 -48.83 52.89
N GLY A 131 -19.34 -48.77 53.64
CA GLY A 131 -19.27 -48.94 55.09
C GLY A 131 -20.61 -48.86 55.80
N VAL A 132 -20.54 -48.92 57.12
CA VAL A 132 -21.68 -48.75 58.03
C VAL A 132 -21.40 -47.57 58.96
N GLY A 133 -22.38 -46.70 59.16
CA GLY A 133 -22.28 -45.59 60.11
C GLY A 133 -23.61 -45.30 60.78
N ALA A 134 -23.60 -44.40 61.75
CA ALA A 134 -24.80 -43.98 62.46
C ALA A 134 -24.60 -42.58 63.05
N ILE A 135 -25.70 -41.86 63.27
CA ILE A 135 -25.71 -40.78 64.25
C ILE A 135 -25.75 -41.43 65.64
N PRO A 136 -24.95 -40.99 66.63
CA PRO A 136 -25.00 -41.56 67.97
C PRO A 136 -26.43 -41.60 68.54
N GLY A 137 -26.92 -42.80 68.84
CA GLY A 137 -28.29 -43.02 69.34
C GLY A 137 -29.34 -43.40 68.28
N THR A 138 -28.99 -43.47 67.00
CA THR A 138 -29.88 -43.95 65.92
C THR A 138 -29.49 -45.34 65.41
N PRO A 139 -30.38 -46.07 64.70
CA PRO A 139 -30.03 -47.31 64.03
C PRO A 139 -28.88 -47.11 63.01
N PRO A 140 -27.99 -48.10 62.82
CA PRO A 140 -26.94 -48.03 61.81
C PRO A 140 -27.48 -48.05 60.37
N GLU A 141 -26.82 -47.28 59.51
CA GLU A 141 -27.06 -47.21 58.07
C GLU A 141 -25.91 -47.85 57.30
N THR A 142 -26.25 -48.71 56.34
CA THR A 142 -25.29 -49.25 55.38
C THR A 142 -25.30 -48.39 54.12
N GLY A 143 -24.13 -48.04 53.60
CA GLY A 143 -24.00 -47.17 52.44
C GLY A 143 -22.56 -47.09 51.95
N LYS A 144 -22.23 -45.97 51.31
CA LYS A 144 -20.88 -45.67 50.83
C LYS A 144 -20.59 -44.18 50.94
N VAL A 145 -19.34 -43.85 51.25
CA VAL A 145 -18.80 -42.51 51.11
C VAL A 145 -18.51 -42.27 49.63
N GLU A 146 -19.07 -41.20 49.06
CA GLU A 146 -18.82 -40.77 47.69
C GLU A 146 -18.34 -39.32 47.68
N PHE A 147 -17.41 -38.98 46.78
CA PHE A 147 -17.01 -37.59 46.58
C PHE A 147 -18.06 -36.84 45.74
N VAL A 148 -18.59 -35.75 46.28
CA VAL A 148 -19.44 -34.80 45.57
C VAL A 148 -18.59 -33.92 44.64
N ASN A 149 -17.39 -33.56 45.10
CA ASN A 149 -16.35 -32.91 44.29
C ASN A 149 -14.97 -33.46 44.65
N SER A 150 -13.97 -33.20 43.81
CA SER A 150 -12.59 -33.64 44.07
C SER A 150 -11.83 -32.74 45.06
N GLY A 151 -12.39 -31.59 45.44
CA GLY A 151 -11.68 -30.53 46.20
C GLY A 151 -10.74 -29.67 45.35
N GLN A 152 -10.47 -30.07 44.09
CA GLN A 152 -9.68 -29.29 43.13
C GLN A 152 -10.47 -28.09 42.61
N VAL A 153 -9.78 -26.97 42.42
CA VAL A 153 -10.28 -25.79 41.72
C VAL A 153 -10.13 -26.05 40.21
N ASN A 154 -11.25 -26.22 39.51
CA ASN A 154 -11.29 -26.32 38.05
C ASN A 154 -11.37 -24.92 37.42
N ILE A 155 -10.47 -24.03 37.83
CA ILE A 155 -10.28 -22.71 37.24
C ILE A 155 -8.78 -22.64 36.94
N PRO A 156 -8.36 -22.47 35.67
CA PRO A 156 -6.95 -22.21 35.40
C PRO A 156 -6.60 -20.85 36.03
N ASP A 157 -5.85 -20.88 37.14
CA ASP A 157 -5.55 -19.70 37.96
C ASP A 157 -4.76 -18.62 37.19
N SER A 158 -4.05 -19.00 36.13
CA SER A 158 -3.69 -18.14 35.00
C SER A 158 -2.91 -18.97 33.98
N ILE A 159 -2.95 -18.58 32.72
CA ILE A 159 -2.00 -19.09 31.72
C ILE A 159 -0.78 -18.18 31.78
N ASP A 160 0.37 -18.68 32.24
CA ASP A 160 1.63 -17.95 32.15
C ASP A 160 2.05 -17.87 30.67
N THR A 161 1.88 -16.69 30.06
CA THR A 161 2.29 -16.43 28.68
C THR A 161 3.76 -16.04 28.55
N LYS A 162 4.54 -15.94 29.64
CA LYS A 162 5.98 -15.68 29.53
C LYS A 162 6.71 -16.91 29.00
N GLY A 163 7.08 -16.85 27.72
CA GLY A 163 7.81 -17.92 27.03
C GLY A 163 6.94 -18.80 26.13
N ALA A 164 5.62 -18.59 26.11
CA ALA A 164 4.79 -19.10 25.03
C ALA A 164 5.32 -18.52 23.70
N PRO A 165 5.50 -19.31 22.62
CA PRO A 165 5.95 -18.78 21.34
C PRO A 165 4.93 -17.74 20.88
N VAL A 166 5.27 -16.45 20.99
CA VAL A 166 4.51 -15.40 20.33
C VAL A 166 4.63 -15.70 18.84
N PRO A 167 3.51 -15.92 18.11
CA PRO A 167 3.59 -16.11 16.67
C PRO A 167 4.40 -14.96 16.09
N PRO A 168 5.44 -15.22 15.27
CA PRO A 168 6.24 -14.17 14.70
C PRO A 168 5.31 -13.13 14.07
N ALA A 169 5.54 -11.84 14.39
CA ALA A 169 4.70 -10.77 13.87
C ALA A 169 4.54 -10.94 12.35
N PRO A 170 3.30 -10.96 11.82
CA PRO A 170 3.06 -11.30 10.43
C PRO A 170 3.79 -10.29 9.54
N VAL A 171 4.51 -10.79 8.54
CA VAL A 171 5.25 -9.92 7.62
C VAL A 171 4.30 -8.96 6.92
N GLN A 172 4.51 -7.66 7.14
CA GLN A 172 3.85 -6.56 6.43
C GLN A 172 4.84 -5.88 5.49
N VAL A 173 4.35 -5.42 4.35
CA VAL A 173 5.17 -4.75 3.33
C VAL A 173 4.46 -3.49 2.87
N SER A 174 5.19 -2.39 2.74
CA SER A 174 4.74 -1.21 1.98
C SER A 174 5.80 -0.82 0.96
N ILE A 175 5.36 -0.47 -0.24
CA ILE A 175 6.24 -0.17 -1.38
C ILE A 175 6.10 1.32 -1.71
N GLY A 176 7.23 2.03 -1.74
CA GLY A 176 7.28 3.42 -2.20
C GLY A 176 6.87 3.58 -3.68
N ARG A 177 6.60 4.82 -4.07
CA ARG A 177 6.25 5.16 -5.46
C ARG A 177 7.49 5.22 -6.35
N VAL A 178 7.31 4.90 -7.64
CA VAL A 178 8.33 5.12 -8.69
C VAL A 178 8.14 6.53 -9.25
N SER A 179 8.31 7.53 -8.39
CA SER A 179 8.06 8.92 -8.76
C SER A 179 9.19 9.46 -9.63
N ARG A 180 8.80 10.18 -10.69
CA ARG A 180 9.74 10.91 -11.54
C ARG A 180 9.81 12.37 -11.11
N GLY A 181 11.02 12.92 -11.05
CA GLY A 181 11.23 14.37 -11.02
C GLY A 181 11.20 14.97 -12.42
N ASN A 182 11.03 16.29 -12.53
CA ASN A 182 11.13 16.99 -13.81
C ASN A 182 12.03 18.23 -13.66
N PRO A 183 13.34 18.16 -13.98
CA PRO A 183 14.05 17.05 -14.63
C PRO A 183 14.09 15.76 -13.80
N TYR A 184 14.29 14.63 -14.49
CA TYR A 184 14.43 13.33 -13.84
C TYR A 184 15.55 13.31 -12.79
N VAL A 185 15.26 12.68 -11.65
CA VAL A 185 16.21 12.38 -10.58
C VAL A 185 16.14 10.90 -10.23
N GLY A 186 17.27 10.29 -9.90
CA GLY A 186 17.35 8.86 -9.62
C GLY A 186 16.83 8.42 -8.24
N LYS A 187 16.43 9.36 -7.38
CA LYS A 187 15.91 9.09 -6.02
C LYS A 187 15.22 10.32 -5.45
N ASN A 188 14.37 10.11 -4.45
CA ASN A 188 13.70 11.17 -3.67
C ASN A 188 13.01 12.22 -4.55
N ALA A 189 12.42 11.80 -5.67
CA ALA A 189 11.67 12.70 -6.52
C ALA A 189 10.47 13.27 -5.76
N THR A 190 10.23 14.57 -5.94
CA THR A 190 8.99 15.19 -5.50
C THR A 190 7.94 15.02 -6.59
N SER A 191 6.70 14.70 -6.22
CA SER A 191 5.61 14.58 -7.18
C SER A 191 5.39 15.91 -7.89
N VAL A 192 5.42 15.89 -9.21
CA VAL A 192 5.03 17.02 -10.06
C VAL A 192 3.58 16.81 -10.47
N THR A 193 2.73 17.81 -10.24
CA THR A 193 1.31 17.76 -10.61
C THR A 193 1.16 17.45 -12.10
N GLY A 194 0.31 16.48 -12.42
CA GLY A 194 0.06 16.05 -13.80
C GLY A 194 1.13 15.12 -14.39
N LEU A 195 2.28 14.91 -13.73
CA LEU A 195 3.32 14.00 -14.21
C LEU A 195 3.15 12.59 -13.62
N PRO A 196 2.85 11.57 -14.45
CA PRO A 196 2.65 10.21 -13.96
C PRO A 196 3.95 9.53 -13.51
N ASP A 197 3.84 8.60 -12.56
CA ASP A 197 4.95 7.80 -12.05
C ASP A 197 5.62 7.02 -13.20
N SER A 198 6.93 7.13 -13.30
CA SER A 198 7.69 6.52 -14.39
C SER A 198 9.19 6.51 -14.13
N VAL A 199 9.92 5.68 -14.88
CA VAL A 199 11.38 5.64 -14.90
C VAL A 199 11.88 5.76 -16.35
N PRO A 200 12.96 6.52 -16.65
CA PRO A 200 13.46 6.57 -18.01
C PRO A 200 14.03 5.24 -18.49
N LEU A 201 13.96 4.99 -19.79
CA LEU A 201 14.56 3.80 -20.39
C LEU A 201 16.06 3.76 -20.07
N ASN A 202 16.56 2.61 -19.61
CA ASN A 202 17.95 2.39 -19.19
C ASN A 202 18.44 3.24 -18.01
N LYS A 203 17.56 4.04 -17.38
CA LYS A 203 17.84 4.75 -16.14
C LYS A 203 17.24 4.02 -14.94
N THR A 204 17.64 4.45 -13.75
CA THR A 204 17.27 3.77 -12.50
C THR A 204 16.50 4.67 -11.56
N TYR A 205 15.70 4.12 -10.66
CA TYR A 205 15.08 4.89 -9.60
C TYR A 205 15.12 4.12 -8.29
N GLU A 206 15.65 4.78 -7.24
CA GLU A 206 15.69 4.24 -5.89
C GLU A 206 14.38 4.57 -5.16
N LEU A 207 13.72 3.55 -4.62
CA LEU A 207 12.58 3.70 -3.73
C LEU A 207 12.75 2.85 -2.46
N LYS A 208 12.07 3.25 -1.40
CA LYS A 208 12.07 2.52 -0.14
C LYS A 208 10.97 1.46 -0.14
N VAL A 209 11.31 0.23 0.20
CA VAL A 209 10.36 -0.82 0.57
C VAL A 209 10.48 -1.05 2.07
N THR A 210 9.39 -0.85 2.80
CA THR A 210 9.36 -1.03 4.25
C THR A 210 8.83 -2.42 4.55
N VAL A 211 9.56 -3.16 5.39
CA VAL A 211 9.19 -4.51 5.85
C VAL A 211 9.18 -4.50 7.38
N THR A 212 8.11 -5.05 7.95
CA THR A 212 8.00 -5.32 9.41
C THR A 212 7.66 -6.78 9.64
N GLY A 213 8.10 -7.36 10.75
CA GLY A 213 8.01 -8.80 11.02
C GLY A 213 9.21 -9.57 10.47
N ALA A 214 9.32 -10.85 10.83
CA ALA A 214 10.44 -11.70 10.44
C ALA A 214 10.05 -12.54 9.21
N GLY A 215 10.83 -12.44 8.14
CA GLY A 215 10.66 -13.26 6.94
C GLY A 215 11.33 -12.68 5.70
N SER A 216 11.35 -13.47 4.63
CA SER A 216 11.89 -13.07 3.33
C SER A 216 10.77 -12.60 2.40
N VAL A 217 10.94 -11.42 1.82
CA VAL A 217 10.02 -10.80 0.86
C VAL A 217 10.66 -10.85 -0.51
N ASN A 218 10.00 -11.53 -1.44
CA ASN A 218 10.38 -11.53 -2.85
C ASN A 218 9.68 -10.37 -3.57
N LEU A 219 10.45 -9.63 -4.35
CA LEU A 219 10.02 -8.49 -5.13
C LEU A 219 10.15 -8.81 -6.62
N SER A 220 9.11 -8.51 -7.39
CA SER A 220 9.10 -8.68 -8.84
C SER A 220 8.39 -7.51 -9.52
N ILE A 221 8.72 -7.29 -10.80
CA ILE A 221 7.91 -6.46 -11.68
C ILE A 221 6.82 -7.33 -12.29
N ILE A 222 5.58 -6.86 -12.20
CA ILE A 222 4.41 -7.53 -12.79
C ILE A 222 3.78 -6.66 -13.88
N ASN A 223 2.94 -7.28 -14.70
CA ASN A 223 2.27 -6.69 -15.86
C ASN A 223 3.20 -6.27 -17.01
N SER A 224 4.45 -6.74 -17.00
CA SER A 224 5.35 -6.57 -18.14
C SER A 224 4.78 -7.24 -19.39
N SER A 225 4.75 -6.50 -20.50
CA SER A 225 4.27 -6.97 -21.80
C SER A 225 4.91 -6.15 -22.91
N PRO A 226 4.78 -6.56 -24.19
CA PRO A 226 5.23 -5.76 -25.32
C PRO A 226 4.63 -4.34 -25.35
N ASP A 227 3.46 -4.12 -24.76
CA ASP A 227 2.78 -2.83 -24.77
C ASP A 227 3.04 -2.02 -23.49
N ASN A 228 3.01 -2.66 -22.32
CA ASN A 228 3.22 -1.98 -21.03
C ASN A 228 4.70 -1.62 -20.80
N GLY A 229 5.61 -2.22 -21.56
CA GLY A 229 7.05 -2.12 -21.35
C GLY A 229 7.54 -3.11 -20.31
N ASN A 230 8.75 -2.87 -19.80
CA ASN A 230 9.35 -3.73 -18.78
C ASN A 230 10.37 -2.97 -17.93
N ALA A 231 10.57 -3.43 -16.69
CA ALA A 231 11.59 -2.95 -15.79
C ALA A 231 12.21 -4.11 -15.00
N SER A 232 13.39 -3.89 -14.41
CA SER A 232 13.98 -4.79 -13.43
C SER A 232 13.98 -4.16 -12.03
N ILE A 233 14.08 -5.00 -11.00
CA ILE A 233 14.15 -4.60 -9.60
C ILE A 233 15.32 -5.29 -8.91
N THR A 234 16.08 -4.56 -8.10
CA THR A 234 17.23 -5.11 -7.35
C THR A 234 17.40 -4.39 -6.01
N PRO A 235 17.63 -5.11 -4.90
CA PRO A 235 17.57 -6.57 -4.78
C PRO A 235 16.14 -7.11 -4.99
N SER A 236 16.00 -8.32 -5.53
CA SER A 236 14.71 -8.99 -5.73
C SER A 236 14.23 -9.74 -4.49
N THR A 237 15.03 -9.81 -3.43
CA THR A 237 14.68 -10.46 -2.16
C THR A 237 15.23 -9.62 -1.01
N ILE A 238 14.38 -9.31 -0.02
CA ILE A 238 14.73 -8.48 1.14
C ILE A 238 14.14 -9.08 2.43
N THR A 239 14.79 -8.83 3.56
CA THR A 239 14.33 -9.31 4.90
C THR A 239 14.03 -8.18 5.87
N ALA A 240 14.36 -6.94 5.50
CA ALA A 240 14.15 -5.75 6.28
C ALA A 240 13.84 -4.56 5.36
N THR A 241 13.49 -3.42 5.96
CA THR A 241 13.31 -2.17 5.22
C THR A 241 14.55 -1.85 4.39
N THR A 242 14.38 -1.78 3.07
CA THR A 242 15.49 -1.74 2.10
C THR A 242 15.22 -0.71 1.03
N LYS A 243 16.27 -0.05 0.56
CA LYS A 243 16.25 0.76 -0.67
C LYS A 243 16.43 -0.16 -1.86
N VAL A 244 15.45 -0.17 -2.75
CA VAL A 244 15.45 -0.99 -3.96
C VAL A 244 15.58 -0.10 -5.18
N THR A 245 16.26 -0.62 -6.18
CA THR A 245 16.53 0.06 -7.44
C THR A 245 15.66 -0.55 -8.53
N ILE A 246 14.87 0.29 -9.19
CA ILE A 246 14.11 -0.05 -10.40
C ILE A 246 14.90 0.42 -11.61
N LYS A 247 15.03 -0.39 -12.66
CA LYS A 247 15.63 0.03 -13.94
C LYS A 247 14.63 -0.15 -15.07
N GLY A 248 14.36 0.88 -15.86
CA GLY A 248 13.57 0.74 -17.08
C GLY A 248 14.33 -0.06 -18.14
N THR A 249 13.73 -1.13 -18.68
CA THR A 249 14.41 -2.03 -19.65
C THR A 249 13.70 -2.11 -20.99
N ALA A 250 12.40 -1.82 -21.06
CA ALA A 250 11.66 -1.69 -22.31
C ALA A 250 10.61 -0.57 -22.19
N MET A 251 10.52 0.26 -23.23
CA MET A 251 9.65 1.44 -23.25
C MET A 251 8.17 1.05 -23.31
N THR A 252 7.35 1.79 -22.56
CA THR A 252 5.88 1.67 -22.59
C THR A 252 5.34 2.28 -23.89
N LYS A 253 4.43 1.58 -24.57
CA LYS A 253 3.78 2.09 -25.79
C LYS A 253 2.74 3.17 -25.49
N PRO A 254 2.42 4.04 -26.46
CA PRO A 254 1.33 5.00 -26.37
C PRO A 254 0.03 4.39 -25.83
N GLY A 255 -0.58 5.03 -24.82
CA GLY A 255 -1.86 4.59 -24.24
C GLY A 255 -1.77 3.49 -23.17
N HIS A 256 -0.57 2.94 -22.91
CA HIS A 256 -0.36 1.87 -21.92
C HIS A 256 0.29 2.36 -20.61
N GLY A 257 0.11 3.65 -20.30
CA GLY A 257 0.71 4.27 -19.13
C GLY A 257 0.25 3.69 -17.79
N GLY A 258 1.18 3.59 -16.82
CA GLY A 258 0.86 3.23 -15.43
C GLY A 258 0.54 1.75 -15.19
N GLN A 259 0.85 0.86 -16.12
CA GLN A 259 0.45 -0.56 -16.01
C GLN A 259 1.46 -1.42 -15.25
N LEU A 260 2.74 -1.07 -15.26
CA LEU A 260 3.78 -1.81 -14.52
C LEU A 260 3.60 -1.60 -13.02
N LYS A 261 3.77 -2.67 -12.24
CA LYS A 261 3.73 -2.60 -10.77
C LYS A 261 4.84 -3.44 -10.17
N ILE A 262 5.22 -3.10 -8.95
CA ILE A 262 6.06 -3.93 -8.10
C ILE A 262 5.13 -4.80 -7.25
N GLU A 263 5.36 -6.10 -7.25
CA GLU A 263 4.68 -7.05 -6.38
C GLU A 263 5.65 -7.50 -5.27
N ALA A 264 5.16 -7.52 -4.02
CA ALA A 264 5.86 -8.11 -2.90
C ALA A 264 5.14 -9.37 -2.42
N LYS A 265 5.86 -10.50 -2.34
CA LYS A 265 5.36 -11.80 -1.92
C LYS A 265 6.15 -12.37 -0.74
N VAL A 266 5.46 -13.07 0.15
CA VAL A 266 6.06 -13.92 1.18
C VAL A 266 5.56 -15.34 0.94
N GLY A 267 6.46 -16.24 0.57
CA GLY A 267 6.06 -17.49 -0.09
C GLY A 267 5.23 -17.19 -1.34
N ASN A 268 4.05 -17.82 -1.44
CA ASN A 268 3.12 -17.58 -2.56
C ASN A 268 2.10 -16.45 -2.27
N ALA A 269 2.06 -15.93 -1.04
CA ALA A 269 1.08 -14.92 -0.65
C ALA A 269 1.56 -13.52 -1.04
N ARG A 270 0.77 -12.82 -1.87
CA ARG A 270 0.98 -11.41 -2.18
C ARG A 270 0.69 -10.55 -0.94
N LYS A 271 1.67 -9.75 -0.53
CA LYS A 271 1.58 -8.85 0.63
C LYS A 271 1.31 -7.41 0.25
N ALA A 272 1.90 -6.94 -0.86
CA ALA A 272 1.71 -5.57 -1.33
C ALA A 272 1.89 -5.47 -2.85
N THR A 273 1.29 -4.44 -3.42
CA THR A 273 1.55 -3.98 -4.78
C THR A 273 1.80 -2.48 -4.76
N SER A 274 2.74 -1.99 -5.58
CA SER A 274 2.96 -0.56 -5.74
C SER A 274 1.83 0.10 -6.53
N GLN A 275 1.83 1.44 -6.51
CA GLN A 275 1.17 2.20 -7.58
C GLN A 275 1.76 1.83 -8.95
N GLY A 276 0.95 2.03 -9.98
CA GLY A 276 1.32 1.80 -11.36
C GLY A 276 2.36 2.81 -11.86
N PHE A 277 3.29 2.36 -12.71
CA PHE A 277 4.29 3.23 -13.33
C PHE A 277 4.55 2.84 -14.80
N SER A 278 5.23 3.73 -15.53
CA SER A 278 5.66 3.52 -16.93
C SER A 278 7.17 3.55 -17.11
N VAL A 279 7.64 3.09 -18.27
CA VAL A 279 8.99 3.37 -18.78
C VAL A 279 8.87 4.33 -19.97
N CYS A 280 9.36 5.56 -19.83
CA CYS A 280 9.26 6.60 -20.87
C CYS A 280 10.40 7.61 -20.77
N CYS A 281 10.75 8.28 -21.86
CA CYS A 281 11.80 9.30 -21.88
C CYS A 281 11.17 10.70 -22.03
N HIS A 282 11.71 11.70 -21.34
CA HIS A 282 11.18 13.07 -21.38
C HIS A 282 12.25 14.06 -21.84
N PRO A 283 11.84 15.15 -22.50
CA PRO A 283 12.78 16.14 -22.99
C PRO A 283 13.28 17.01 -21.81
N ILE A 284 14.55 17.39 -21.88
CA ILE A 284 15.23 18.27 -20.92
C ILE A 284 16.19 19.19 -21.67
N ASN A 285 16.52 20.33 -21.05
CA ASN A 285 17.60 21.22 -21.50
C ASN A 285 17.39 21.72 -22.93
N TYR A 286 16.47 22.67 -23.09
CA TYR A 286 16.25 23.32 -24.38
C TYR A 286 17.41 24.25 -24.72
N THR A 287 17.75 24.31 -26.01
CA THR A 287 18.82 25.14 -26.54
C THR A 287 18.36 25.84 -27.82
N ASP A 288 18.76 27.09 -27.99
CA ASP A 288 18.66 27.79 -29.28
C ASP A 288 20.03 28.23 -29.74
N THR A 289 20.42 27.76 -30.93
CA THR A 289 21.70 28.11 -31.54
C THR A 289 21.47 29.03 -32.74
N TYR A 290 22.28 30.07 -32.88
CA TYR A 290 22.20 30.98 -34.02
C TYR A 290 22.43 30.22 -35.34
N VAL A 291 21.55 30.43 -36.33
CA VAL A 291 21.66 29.86 -37.69
C VAL A 291 21.89 30.96 -38.71
N GLY A 292 21.12 32.04 -38.63
CA GLY A 292 21.15 33.06 -39.66
C GLY A 292 20.27 34.27 -39.36
N GLU A 293 20.21 35.16 -40.34
CA GLU A 293 19.55 36.45 -40.23
C GLU A 293 18.18 36.43 -40.91
N VAL A 294 17.22 37.15 -40.33
CA VAL A 294 16.07 37.64 -41.09
C VAL A 294 16.37 39.09 -41.41
N ASN A 295 16.72 39.38 -42.65
CA ASN A 295 17.00 40.73 -43.10
C ASN A 295 16.45 40.93 -44.51
N THR A 296 15.12 41.03 -44.61
CA THR A 296 14.40 41.22 -45.88
C THR A 296 13.91 42.65 -45.99
N SER A 297 13.29 43.02 -47.11
CA SER A 297 12.65 44.32 -47.29
C SER A 297 11.47 44.56 -46.34
N THR A 298 10.91 43.51 -45.73
CA THR A 298 9.70 43.59 -44.89
C THR A 298 9.92 43.16 -43.45
N ARG A 299 10.94 42.33 -43.14
CA ARG A 299 11.18 41.79 -41.79
C ARG A 299 12.64 41.84 -41.37
N LEU A 300 12.84 41.93 -40.05
CA LEU A 300 14.13 41.96 -39.37
C LEU A 300 14.12 41.00 -38.18
N GLY A 301 15.21 40.27 -37.94
CA GLY A 301 15.24 39.26 -36.89
C GLY A 301 16.37 38.24 -37.03
N VAL A 302 16.20 37.10 -36.35
CA VAL A 302 17.16 36.00 -36.32
C VAL A 302 16.46 34.65 -36.55
N ILE A 303 17.19 33.72 -37.16
CA ILE A 303 16.82 32.31 -37.29
C ILE A 303 17.66 31.52 -36.29
N VAL A 304 17.01 30.66 -35.52
CA VAL A 304 17.65 29.76 -34.56
C VAL A 304 17.37 28.30 -34.90
N GLN A 305 18.31 27.44 -34.54
CA GLN A 305 18.14 25.99 -34.55
C GLN A 305 17.72 25.57 -33.15
N ASP A 306 16.54 24.96 -33.06
CA ASP A 306 16.05 24.40 -31.82
C ASP A 306 16.84 23.13 -31.49
N GLY A 307 17.07 22.89 -30.20
CA GLY A 307 17.71 21.69 -29.69
C GLY A 307 17.22 21.35 -28.29
N TRP A 308 17.22 20.06 -27.96
CA TRP A 308 16.99 19.57 -26.60
C TRP A 308 17.54 18.15 -26.43
N SER A 309 17.64 17.70 -25.18
CA SER A 309 18.13 16.37 -24.83
C SER A 309 17.01 15.50 -24.28
N SER A 310 17.20 14.18 -24.34
CA SER A 310 16.36 13.23 -23.60
C SER A 310 16.95 12.96 -22.21
N ASP A 311 16.12 12.76 -21.20
CA ASP A 311 16.57 12.41 -19.85
C ASP A 311 17.22 11.02 -19.74
N ASN A 312 17.09 10.18 -20.77
CA ASN A 312 17.88 8.97 -20.90
C ASN A 312 19.21 9.17 -21.67
N GLY A 313 19.39 10.30 -22.35
CA GLY A 313 20.55 10.63 -23.17
C GLY A 313 20.44 10.22 -24.65
N VAL A 314 19.31 9.67 -25.09
CA VAL A 314 19.08 9.24 -26.48
C VAL A 314 17.92 10.04 -27.08
N PHE A 315 18.22 10.92 -28.03
CA PHE A 315 17.24 11.84 -28.62
C PHE A 315 16.09 11.11 -29.35
N ALA A 316 16.40 10.05 -30.10
CA ALA A 316 15.39 9.26 -30.83
C ALA A 316 14.34 8.58 -29.93
N ASP A 317 14.62 8.46 -28.63
CA ASP A 317 13.67 7.90 -27.66
C ASP A 317 12.57 8.90 -27.25
N LEU A 318 12.60 10.13 -27.78
CA LEU A 318 11.55 11.15 -27.63
C LEU A 318 10.44 11.05 -28.68
N LYS A 319 10.42 10.02 -29.53
CA LYS A 319 9.43 9.84 -30.62
C LYS A 319 7.96 9.85 -30.20
N GLU A 320 7.69 9.55 -28.92
CA GLU A 320 6.33 9.57 -28.34
C GLU A 320 6.03 10.85 -27.55
N ILE A 321 6.89 11.86 -27.68
CA ILE A 321 6.76 13.19 -27.08
C ILE A 321 6.25 14.17 -28.11
N GLU A 322 5.41 15.09 -27.66
CA GLU A 322 5.04 16.27 -28.43
C GLU A 322 5.37 17.52 -27.61
N ILE A 323 6.01 18.51 -28.23
CA ILE A 323 6.45 19.75 -27.57
C ILE A 323 5.67 20.93 -28.17
N LYS A 324 5.29 21.87 -27.31
CA LYS A 324 4.60 23.10 -27.67
C LYS A 324 5.31 24.30 -27.04
N GLU A 325 5.55 25.32 -27.84
CA GLU A 325 5.98 26.64 -27.37
C GLU A 325 4.82 27.37 -26.68
N VAL A 326 5.15 28.05 -25.58
CA VAL A 326 4.28 29.01 -24.90
C VAL A 326 5.02 30.33 -24.78
N VAL A 327 4.45 31.36 -25.40
CA VAL A 327 4.96 32.72 -25.39
C VAL A 327 4.09 33.58 -24.50
N ASP A 328 4.74 34.51 -23.82
CA ASP A 328 4.06 35.61 -23.17
C ASP A 328 4.73 36.92 -23.52
N TYR A 329 3.94 37.84 -24.05
CA TYR A 329 4.35 39.20 -24.26
C TYR A 329 4.23 39.99 -22.95
N VAL A 330 4.94 39.54 -21.91
CA VAL A 330 5.22 40.30 -20.69
C VAL A 330 6.63 40.89 -20.75
N GLY A 331 6.84 42.03 -20.10
CA GLY A 331 8.13 42.72 -20.06
C GLY A 331 8.08 44.12 -20.67
N ARG A 332 9.27 44.71 -20.89
CA ARG A 332 9.37 46.06 -21.45
C ARG A 332 8.84 46.10 -22.89
N ASN A 333 8.06 47.12 -23.21
CA ASN A 333 7.62 47.41 -24.58
C ASN A 333 7.54 48.92 -24.78
N ASP A 334 8.66 49.52 -25.19
CA ASP A 334 8.72 50.95 -25.47
C ASP A 334 7.90 51.27 -26.72
N ASN A 335 6.87 52.11 -26.55
CA ASN A 335 6.03 52.59 -27.63
C ASN A 335 6.00 54.12 -27.62
N PRO A 336 6.55 54.79 -28.65
CA PRO A 336 7.42 54.28 -29.72
C PRO A 336 8.79 53.76 -29.20
N PRO A 337 9.61 53.02 -29.99
CA PRO A 337 9.52 52.81 -31.45
C PRO A 337 8.68 51.61 -31.88
N PHE A 338 8.28 50.75 -30.96
CA PHE A 338 7.43 49.60 -31.24
C PHE A 338 5.95 49.99 -31.12
N PRO A 339 5.01 49.26 -31.75
CA PRO A 339 3.60 49.52 -31.56
C PRO A 339 3.19 49.25 -30.11
N ALA A 340 2.04 49.80 -29.73
CA ALA A 340 1.35 49.35 -28.52
C ALA A 340 1.14 47.83 -28.60
N ARG A 341 1.42 47.14 -27.51
CA ARG A 341 1.24 45.70 -27.42
C ARG A 341 -0.26 45.40 -27.39
N GLY A 342 -0.73 44.58 -28.31
CA GLY A 342 -2.13 44.13 -28.39
C GLY A 342 -2.22 42.77 -29.09
N GLY A 343 -3.22 41.97 -28.70
CA GLY A 343 -3.43 40.62 -29.22
C GLY A 343 -2.87 39.51 -28.33
N SER A 344 -3.23 38.28 -28.65
CA SER A 344 -2.72 37.07 -27.99
C SER A 344 -1.30 36.74 -28.47
N ALA A 345 -0.52 36.09 -27.62
CA ALA A 345 0.77 35.57 -28.03
C ALA A 345 0.63 34.44 -29.06
N ASP A 346 1.49 34.44 -30.07
CA ASP A 346 1.57 33.38 -31.06
C ASP A 346 2.31 32.18 -30.45
N ASN A 347 1.57 31.10 -30.20
CA ASN A 347 2.10 29.85 -29.70
C ASN A 347 2.18 28.83 -30.85
N SER A 348 3.14 27.92 -30.78
CA SER A 348 3.16 26.79 -31.71
C SER A 348 2.00 25.83 -31.45
N GLY A 349 1.71 24.97 -32.43
CA GLY A 349 1.04 23.71 -32.18
C GLY A 349 1.94 22.73 -31.41
N TYR A 350 1.41 21.54 -31.12
CA TYR A 350 2.21 20.42 -30.64
C TYR A 350 3.00 19.80 -31.81
N LEU A 351 4.32 19.80 -31.70
CA LEU A 351 5.27 19.29 -32.70
C LEU A 351 6.00 18.05 -32.15
N ALA A 352 6.53 17.20 -33.03
CA ALA A 352 7.19 15.96 -32.63
C ALA A 352 8.47 16.24 -31.80
N GLY A 353 8.62 15.54 -30.67
CA GLY A 353 9.73 15.73 -29.74
C GLY A 353 11.06 15.07 -30.16
N ASP A 354 11.06 14.26 -31.22
CA ASP A 354 12.24 13.66 -31.84
C ASP A 354 12.64 14.31 -33.16
N GLN A 355 12.08 15.49 -33.47
CA GLN A 355 12.40 16.27 -34.65
C GLN A 355 12.77 17.68 -34.22
N LEU A 356 13.96 18.13 -34.63
CA LEU A 356 14.39 19.49 -34.39
C LEU A 356 13.90 20.41 -35.51
N THR A 357 13.46 21.61 -35.14
CA THR A 357 12.97 22.63 -36.07
C THR A 357 13.90 23.84 -36.09
N GLN A 358 13.71 24.69 -37.10
CA GLN A 358 14.26 26.05 -37.05
C GLN A 358 13.13 27.01 -36.71
N ASP A 359 13.42 27.92 -35.78
CA ASP A 359 12.50 28.97 -35.38
C ASP A 359 12.99 30.34 -35.87
N THR A 360 12.05 31.23 -36.15
CA THR A 360 12.29 32.56 -36.70
C THR A 360 11.75 33.63 -35.77
N HIS A 361 12.65 34.35 -35.11
CA HIS A 361 12.30 35.47 -34.24
C HIS A 361 12.48 36.78 -34.98
N SER A 362 11.40 37.28 -35.58
CA SER A 362 11.45 38.48 -36.41
C SER A 362 10.23 39.36 -36.25
N MET A 363 10.39 40.63 -36.59
CA MET A 363 9.33 41.61 -36.62
C MET A 363 9.25 42.33 -37.97
N ALA A 364 8.08 42.89 -38.28
CA ALA A 364 7.90 43.68 -39.49
C ALA A 364 8.63 45.03 -39.36
N ARG A 365 9.33 45.45 -40.41
CA ARG A 365 9.96 46.79 -40.48
C ARG A 365 8.93 47.91 -40.35
N ALA A 366 7.73 47.70 -40.91
CA ALA A 366 6.62 48.64 -40.82
C ALA A 366 6.15 48.90 -39.38
N ASN A 367 6.49 48.01 -38.43
CA ASN A 367 6.14 48.18 -37.01
C ASN A 367 7.20 49.01 -36.26
N ILE A 368 8.26 49.50 -36.91
CA ILE A 368 9.31 50.28 -36.26
C ILE A 368 9.15 51.75 -36.65
N THR A 369 8.82 52.59 -35.67
CA THR A 369 8.80 54.05 -35.83
C THR A 369 10.21 54.61 -35.62
N LEU A 370 10.75 55.30 -36.63
CA LEU A 370 12.09 55.89 -36.58
C LEU A 370 12.13 57.14 -35.68
N GLY A 371 13.34 57.52 -35.26
CA GLY A 371 13.59 58.72 -34.46
C GLY A 371 13.61 58.50 -32.95
N ARG A 372 13.31 57.28 -32.46
CA ARG A 372 13.40 56.93 -31.04
C ARG A 372 14.01 55.55 -30.84
N ALA A 373 14.84 55.44 -29.81
CA ALA A 373 15.38 54.16 -29.35
C ALA A 373 14.37 53.47 -28.42
N GLY A 374 14.42 52.15 -28.34
CA GLY A 374 13.62 51.41 -27.38
C GLY A 374 13.78 49.91 -27.47
N ILE A 375 13.14 49.21 -26.53
CA ILE A 375 13.20 47.76 -26.38
C ILE A 375 11.79 47.15 -26.32
N SER A 376 11.61 45.98 -26.93
CA SER A 376 10.44 45.11 -26.78
C SER A 376 10.88 43.71 -26.35
N GLU A 377 10.30 43.18 -25.28
CA GLU A 377 10.67 41.89 -24.67
C GLU A 377 9.50 40.90 -24.67
N ALA A 378 9.79 39.61 -24.89
CA ALA A 378 8.84 38.52 -24.68
C ALA A 378 9.50 37.38 -23.92
N ASN A 379 8.74 36.73 -23.04
CA ASN A 379 9.14 35.48 -22.41
C ASN A 379 8.66 34.31 -23.27
N GLN A 380 9.42 33.22 -23.23
CA GLN A 380 9.09 31.98 -23.93
C GLN A 380 9.51 30.78 -23.08
N LEU A 381 8.69 29.73 -23.06
CA LEU A 381 9.05 28.40 -22.56
C LEU A 381 8.41 27.31 -23.42
N CYS A 382 8.76 26.05 -23.15
CA CYS A 382 8.12 24.92 -23.79
C CYS A 382 7.39 24.04 -22.76
N ILE A 383 6.25 23.47 -23.18
CA ILE A 383 5.55 22.39 -22.48
C ILE A 383 5.50 21.16 -23.38
N TYR A 384 5.25 19.99 -22.81
CA TYR A 384 5.22 18.74 -23.56
C TYR A 384 4.11 17.79 -23.12
N LYS A 385 3.78 16.86 -24.02
CA LYS A 385 2.95 15.68 -23.78
C LYS A 385 3.80 14.43 -23.91
N CYS A 386 3.47 13.39 -23.16
CA CYS A 386 4.08 12.07 -23.29
C CYS A 386 3.00 11.02 -23.50
N LYS A 387 2.98 10.41 -24.69
CA LYS A 387 1.98 9.38 -25.03
C LYS A 387 2.20 8.07 -24.26
N CYS A 388 3.44 7.78 -23.84
CA CYS A 388 3.80 6.58 -23.10
C CYS A 388 3.24 6.58 -21.66
N CYS A 389 3.36 7.68 -20.93
CA CYS A 389 2.88 7.78 -19.55
C CYS A 389 1.54 8.50 -19.40
N GLY A 390 1.09 9.21 -20.44
CA GLY A 390 -0.14 10.00 -20.43
C GLY A 390 0.03 11.42 -19.85
N ALA A 391 1.26 11.90 -19.71
CA ALA A 391 1.52 13.25 -19.24
C ALA A 391 1.02 14.29 -20.26
N VAL A 392 0.39 15.36 -19.78
CA VAL A 392 -0.17 16.44 -20.61
C VAL A 392 0.22 17.80 -20.07
N ASP A 393 0.63 18.70 -20.97
CA ASP A 393 0.98 20.09 -20.66
C ASP A 393 2.02 20.23 -19.53
N ILE A 394 3.02 19.33 -19.51
CA ILE A 394 4.10 19.36 -18.52
C ILE A 394 5.18 20.32 -18.96
N VAL A 395 5.69 21.13 -18.02
CA VAL A 395 6.80 22.05 -18.30
C VAL A 395 8.02 21.29 -18.80
N HIS A 396 8.58 21.69 -19.94
CA HIS A 396 9.90 21.23 -20.37
C HIS A 396 10.97 21.90 -19.48
N PRO A 397 11.76 21.14 -18.71
CA PRO A 397 12.78 21.72 -17.86
C PRO A 397 13.86 22.46 -18.63
N ASN A 398 14.29 23.60 -18.08
CA ASN A 398 15.33 24.45 -18.67
C ASN A 398 14.98 24.85 -20.10
N SER A 399 13.78 25.39 -20.30
CA SER A 399 13.29 25.85 -21.59
C SER A 399 12.98 27.34 -21.64
N GLY A 400 13.35 28.08 -20.59
CA GLY A 400 13.02 29.49 -20.46
C GLY A 400 13.94 30.40 -21.27
N PHE A 401 13.33 31.33 -22.00
CA PHE A 401 14.04 32.33 -22.81
C PHE A 401 13.40 33.71 -22.72
N LYS A 402 14.25 34.73 -22.89
CA LYS A 402 13.83 36.11 -23.21
C LYS A 402 14.18 36.43 -24.65
N ARG A 403 13.18 36.84 -25.43
CA ARG A 403 13.33 37.41 -26.77
C ARG A 403 13.30 38.92 -26.66
N ILE A 404 14.27 39.60 -27.26
CA ILE A 404 14.46 41.04 -27.14
C ILE A 404 14.66 41.62 -28.52
N HIS A 405 13.79 42.55 -28.92
CA HIS A 405 14.02 43.43 -30.06
C HIS A 405 14.47 44.80 -29.54
N GLU A 406 15.51 45.36 -30.15
CA GLU A 406 16.09 46.63 -29.75
C GLU A 406 16.28 47.52 -30.97
N VAL A 407 15.76 48.74 -30.88
CA VAL A 407 15.98 49.80 -31.86
C VAL A 407 16.84 50.87 -31.21
N TYR A 408 17.93 51.27 -31.87
CA TYR A 408 18.88 52.21 -31.31
C TYR A 408 19.59 53.03 -32.39
N ASN A 409 20.11 54.20 -32.01
CA ASN A 409 20.88 55.06 -32.91
C ASN A 409 22.37 54.78 -32.75
N LYS A 410 23.03 54.37 -33.84
CA LYS A 410 24.50 54.17 -33.91
C LYS A 410 25.25 55.42 -34.39
N GLY A 411 24.53 56.38 -34.97
CA GLY A 411 25.06 57.66 -35.46
C GLY A 411 25.07 58.74 -34.39
N THR A 412 25.16 59.99 -34.82
CA THR A 412 25.09 61.15 -33.91
C THR A 412 23.65 61.66 -33.79
N ALA A 413 23.41 62.63 -32.90
CA ALA A 413 22.11 63.30 -32.81
C ALA A 413 21.78 64.08 -34.10
N SER A 414 22.79 64.68 -34.74
CA SER A 414 22.64 65.48 -35.98
C SER A 414 22.66 64.64 -37.26
N ALA A 415 23.17 63.40 -37.20
CA ALA A 415 23.19 62.45 -38.31
C ALA A 415 22.87 61.04 -37.78
N PRO A 416 21.58 60.76 -37.48
CA PRO A 416 21.18 59.49 -36.89
C PRO A 416 21.35 58.34 -37.89
N GLN A 417 21.76 57.18 -37.37
CA GLN A 417 21.82 55.91 -38.09
C GLN A 417 21.06 54.87 -37.26
N TRP A 418 19.78 54.72 -37.54
CA TRP A 418 18.90 53.80 -36.81
C TRP A 418 19.20 52.35 -37.17
N LYS A 419 19.30 51.52 -36.13
CA LYS A 419 19.60 50.10 -36.23
C LYS A 419 18.57 49.30 -35.46
N HIS A 420 18.40 48.06 -35.88
CA HIS A 420 17.66 47.04 -35.15
C HIS A 420 18.58 45.86 -34.86
N ARG A 421 18.40 45.22 -33.71
CA ARG A 421 18.95 43.90 -33.42
C ARG A 421 17.96 43.07 -32.62
N THR A 422 18.05 41.76 -32.77
CA THR A 422 17.26 40.77 -32.03
C THR A 422 18.19 39.94 -31.17
N ARG A 423 17.79 39.69 -29.92
CA ARG A 423 18.50 38.80 -29.01
C ARG A 423 17.55 37.72 -28.48
N LYS A 424 18.05 36.50 -28.33
CA LYS A 424 17.40 35.44 -27.57
C LYS A 424 18.38 34.90 -26.55
N ILE A 425 18.03 35.06 -25.28
CA ILE A 425 18.89 34.70 -24.15
C ILE A 425 18.17 33.72 -23.24
N GLY A 426 18.93 32.77 -22.68
CA GLY A 426 18.44 31.90 -21.61
C GLY A 426 18.00 32.71 -20.39
N ALA A 427 16.79 32.46 -19.90
CA ALA A 427 16.27 33.12 -18.70
C ALA A 427 15.25 32.23 -18.00
N ALA A 428 15.28 32.16 -16.67
CA ALA A 428 14.17 31.55 -15.94
C ALA A 428 12.91 32.41 -16.13
N VAL A 429 11.79 31.78 -16.48
CA VAL A 429 10.54 32.47 -16.79
C VAL A 429 9.35 31.77 -16.14
N THR A 430 8.28 32.54 -15.96
CA THR A 430 6.98 32.03 -15.54
C THR A 430 5.92 32.54 -16.50
N ILE A 431 5.13 31.64 -17.09
CA ILE A 431 4.07 31.95 -18.05
C ILE A 431 2.83 31.14 -17.70
N GLY A 432 1.72 31.79 -17.36
CA GLY A 432 0.45 31.11 -17.08
C GLY A 432 0.53 30.03 -15.96
N GLY A 433 1.43 30.19 -14.99
CA GLY A 433 1.66 29.21 -13.91
C GLY A 433 2.71 28.14 -14.24
N TYR A 434 3.18 28.04 -15.48
CA TYR A 434 4.32 27.21 -15.85
C TYR A 434 5.63 27.89 -15.47
N ILE A 435 6.47 27.20 -14.71
CA ILE A 435 7.74 27.72 -14.19
C ILE A 435 8.88 26.84 -14.70
N THR A 436 9.86 27.44 -15.36
CA THR A 436 11.05 26.71 -15.85
C THR A 436 12.34 27.49 -15.60
N GLY A 437 13.44 26.76 -15.49
CA GLY A 437 14.78 27.33 -15.49
C GLY A 437 15.16 27.90 -16.87
N ALA A 438 16.29 28.60 -16.92
CA ALA A 438 16.83 29.12 -18.17
C ALA A 438 17.20 27.97 -19.12
N GLY A 439 16.75 28.07 -20.38
CA GLY A 439 17.34 27.30 -21.47
C GLY A 439 18.70 27.85 -21.86
N ASN A 440 19.39 27.15 -22.76
CA ASN A 440 20.70 27.57 -23.24
C ASN A 440 20.57 28.36 -24.55
N ALA A 441 20.64 29.68 -24.46
CA ALA A 441 20.73 30.55 -25.63
C ALA A 441 21.54 31.79 -25.28
N ASN A 442 22.36 32.23 -26.23
CA ASN A 442 23.00 33.54 -26.23
C ASN A 442 23.10 34.04 -27.68
N VAL A 443 21.95 34.18 -28.31
CA VAL A 443 21.81 34.52 -29.72
C VAL A 443 21.64 36.03 -29.85
N THR A 444 22.43 36.64 -30.74
CA THR A 444 22.27 38.06 -31.15
C THR A 444 22.36 38.12 -32.66
N SER A 445 21.39 38.74 -33.31
CA SER A 445 21.45 39.06 -34.74
C SER A 445 22.53 40.09 -35.02
N GLN A 446 22.91 40.23 -36.29
CA GLN A 446 23.61 41.41 -36.77
C GLN A 446 22.78 42.68 -36.58
N ASP A 447 23.46 43.82 -36.62
CA ASP A 447 22.84 45.14 -36.64
C ASP A 447 22.19 45.40 -38.01
N HIS A 448 20.87 45.32 -38.08
CA HIS A 448 20.15 45.61 -39.32
C HIS A 448 19.95 47.11 -39.50
N ASN A 449 20.19 47.59 -40.73
CA ASN A 449 19.88 48.97 -41.10
C ASN A 449 18.37 49.19 -41.10
N LEU A 450 17.94 50.26 -40.43
CA LEU A 450 16.62 50.86 -40.64
C LEU A 450 16.74 52.01 -41.66
N PRO A 451 15.69 52.29 -42.44
CA PRO A 451 15.70 53.33 -43.46
C PRO A 451 16.03 54.73 -42.93
#